data_AF-A0A916VVC3-F1
#
_entry.id   AF-A0A916VVC3-F1
#
_cell.length_a   1.000
_cell.length_b   1.000
_cell.length_c   1.000
_cell.angle_alpha   90.00
_cell.angle_beta   90.00
_cell.angle_gamma   90.00
#
_symmetry.space_group_name_H-M   'P 1'
#
loop_
_entity.id
_entity.type
_entity.pdbx_description
1 polymer ?
#
loop_
_entity_poly.entity_id
_entity_poly.type
_entity_poly.pdbx_seq_one_letter_code
_entity_poly.pdbx_strand_id
1 'polypeptide(L)'
;MEHGKLFGELIYYLDVIRKNYLNFPEVKGEKFSELKKIINNLPKDIWQSESTQALLELSTNSQLILTVKDAVNIILNQEAKERSQKLWFLYDDLDEDFSEAGELRQQALTGLFQLVQSCDASRLTEIRFKIFLREDIWNRLSFDNKSHFTGRDIILQWNQIDFLRLALRQAIQSQNFKNLVDQVSPVAVESIDIANEEELDKALELLWGSRRRGGNRAKKVSRWVYERLTDSSGTTFPRSLSILLKGAKEQELTDQGKSSTKIRTERLLQGKSLESGLRKASEKRCEEIKEEYPYLINFFDSLKGKSAFNKRRITRNMAEFTRESSRKF
;
A
#
# COMPACT_ATOMS: atom_id res chain seq x y z
N MET A 1 15.55 -2.26 -31.69
CA MET A 1 15.47 -2.26 -30.21
C MET A 1 14.09 -1.75 -29.77
N GLU A 2 13.00 -2.39 -30.23
CA GLU A 2 11.63 -1.85 -30.07
C GLU A 2 10.59 -2.89 -29.59
N HIS A 3 11.01 -3.98 -28.95
CA HIS A 3 10.10 -5.09 -28.59
C HIS A 3 9.81 -5.23 -27.08
N GLY A 4 9.92 -4.16 -26.28
CA GLY A 4 9.77 -4.26 -24.82
C GLY A 4 8.70 -3.36 -24.16
N LYS A 5 7.76 -2.78 -24.91
CA LYS A 5 7.14 -1.51 -24.49
C LYS A 5 5.62 -1.36 -24.61
N LEU A 6 4.83 -2.42 -24.42
CA LEU A 6 3.35 -2.28 -24.45
C LEU A 6 2.57 -3.18 -23.50
N PHE A 7 3.25 -3.92 -22.65
CA PHE A 7 2.62 -5.01 -21.90
C PHE A 7 1.54 -4.50 -20.91
N GLY A 8 1.70 -3.33 -20.28
CA GLY A 8 0.69 -2.76 -19.39
C GLY A 8 -0.38 -1.86 -20.02
N GLU A 9 -0.28 -1.50 -21.31
CA GLU A 9 -1.36 -0.75 -21.97
C GLU A 9 -2.64 -1.58 -22.08
N LEU A 10 -2.47 -2.90 -22.14
CA LEU A 10 -3.48 -3.88 -22.52
C LEU A 10 -4.22 -4.48 -21.33
N ILE A 11 -3.49 -4.76 -20.25
CA ILE A 11 -3.98 -5.38 -19.00
C ILE A 11 -5.27 -4.75 -18.52
N TYR A 12 -5.30 -3.43 -18.57
CA TYR A 12 -6.37 -2.65 -17.99
C TYR A 12 -7.44 -2.25 -18.98
N TYR A 13 -7.07 -2.09 -20.25
CA TYR A 13 -8.05 -1.99 -21.34
C TYR A 13 -8.96 -3.24 -21.36
N LEU A 14 -8.35 -4.41 -21.15
CA LEU A 14 -9.04 -5.68 -21.01
C LEU A 14 -9.95 -5.72 -19.77
N ASP A 15 -9.54 -5.22 -18.60
CA ASP A 15 -10.39 -5.18 -17.39
C ASP A 15 -11.55 -4.15 -17.47
N VAL A 16 -11.32 -2.98 -18.08
CA VAL A 16 -12.37 -1.96 -18.28
C VAL A 16 -13.48 -2.48 -19.19
N ILE A 17 -13.11 -3.21 -20.23
CA ILE A 17 -14.06 -3.86 -21.13
C ILE A 17 -14.68 -5.10 -20.46
N ARG A 18 -13.90 -5.87 -19.68
CA ARG A 18 -14.37 -7.02 -18.87
C ARG A 18 -15.52 -6.62 -17.95
N LYS A 19 -15.49 -5.42 -17.37
CA LYS A 19 -16.52 -4.91 -16.45
C LYS A 19 -17.71 -4.23 -17.16
N ASN A 20 -17.83 -4.34 -18.48
CA ASN A 20 -18.94 -3.79 -19.29
C ASN A 20 -19.16 -2.28 -19.13
N TYR A 21 -18.14 -1.52 -18.72
CA TYR A 21 -18.28 -0.07 -18.60
C TYR A 21 -18.36 0.62 -19.96
N LEU A 22 -17.83 0.00 -21.02
CA LEU A 22 -17.77 0.56 -22.37
C LEU A 22 -18.03 -0.52 -23.42
N ASN A 23 -18.79 -0.15 -24.46
CA ASN A 23 -19.09 -1.02 -25.60
C ASN A 23 -18.16 -0.66 -26.76
N PHE A 24 -17.69 -1.67 -27.50
CA PHE A 24 -17.02 -1.41 -28.78
C PHE A 24 -18.00 -0.68 -29.73
N PRO A 25 -17.59 0.42 -30.40
CA PRO A 25 -18.47 1.13 -31.30
C PRO A 25 -18.86 0.24 -32.49
N GLU A 26 -20.16 0.19 -32.79
CA GLU A 26 -20.75 -0.66 -33.84
C GLU A 26 -20.23 -0.32 -35.25
N VAL A 27 -19.68 0.88 -35.45
CA VAL A 27 -19.41 1.47 -36.77
C VAL A 27 -18.08 0.98 -37.41
N LYS A 28 -17.22 0.24 -36.70
CA LYS A 28 -15.90 -0.21 -37.22
C LYS A 28 -15.52 -1.64 -36.82
N GLY A 29 -16.48 -2.57 -36.92
CA GLY A 29 -16.38 -3.94 -36.38
C GLY A 29 -15.16 -4.77 -36.83
N GLU A 30 -14.64 -4.58 -38.04
CA GLU A 30 -13.51 -5.39 -38.54
C GLU A 30 -12.17 -5.02 -37.92
N LYS A 31 -11.88 -3.71 -37.77
CA LYS A 31 -10.59 -3.22 -37.27
C LYS A 31 -10.26 -3.72 -35.86
N PHE A 32 -11.27 -3.80 -35.01
CA PHE A 32 -11.12 -4.22 -33.62
C PHE A 32 -11.53 -5.68 -33.38
N SER A 33 -11.79 -6.45 -34.45
CA SER A 33 -12.34 -7.81 -34.34
C SER A 33 -11.40 -8.78 -33.63
N GLU A 34 -10.09 -8.74 -33.93
CA GLU A 34 -9.08 -9.55 -33.26
C GLU A 34 -8.92 -9.16 -31.80
N LEU A 35 -8.87 -7.85 -31.52
CA LEU A 35 -8.84 -7.32 -30.16
C LEU A 35 -10.05 -7.86 -29.37
N LYS A 36 -11.27 -7.72 -29.91
CA LYS A 36 -12.52 -8.18 -29.31
C LYS A 36 -12.54 -9.68 -29.04
N LYS A 37 -11.98 -10.50 -29.95
CA LYS A 37 -11.84 -11.96 -29.74
C LYS A 37 -10.93 -12.26 -28.56
N ILE A 38 -9.78 -11.59 -28.48
CA ILE A 38 -8.83 -11.78 -27.40
C ILE A 38 -9.46 -11.38 -26.06
N ILE A 39 -10.19 -10.25 -25.99
CA ILE A 39 -10.89 -9.82 -24.77
C ILE A 39 -11.95 -10.84 -24.34
N ASN A 40 -12.77 -11.30 -25.28
CA ASN A 40 -13.87 -12.22 -24.99
C ASN A 40 -13.39 -13.59 -24.48
N ASN A 41 -12.16 -13.98 -24.80
CA ASN A 41 -11.56 -15.24 -24.38
C ASN A 41 -10.88 -15.15 -23.01
N LEU A 42 -10.86 -13.99 -22.36
CA LEU A 42 -10.22 -13.82 -21.06
C LEU A 42 -11.08 -14.40 -19.90
N PRO A 43 -10.44 -14.98 -18.87
CA PRO A 43 -11.13 -15.39 -17.66
C PRO A 43 -11.80 -14.18 -16.98
N LYS A 44 -13.04 -14.37 -16.50
CA LYS A 44 -13.88 -13.28 -15.99
C LYS A 44 -13.56 -12.86 -14.55
N ASP A 45 -13.06 -13.79 -13.72
CA ASP A 45 -13.06 -13.62 -12.26
C ASP A 45 -11.67 -13.52 -11.62
N ILE A 46 -10.64 -14.15 -12.20
CA ILE A 46 -9.29 -14.21 -11.60
C ILE A 46 -8.23 -14.09 -12.71
N TRP A 47 -7.15 -13.37 -12.44
CA TRP A 47 -5.97 -13.34 -13.32
C TRP A 47 -5.36 -14.74 -13.45
N GLN A 48 -5.23 -15.24 -14.67
CA GLN A 48 -4.70 -16.58 -14.94
C GLN A 48 -3.65 -16.55 -16.05
N SER A 49 -3.05 -17.70 -16.33
CA SER A 49 -2.07 -17.91 -17.41
C SER A 49 -2.57 -17.40 -18.76
N GLU A 50 -3.86 -17.52 -19.02
CA GLU A 50 -4.57 -17.12 -20.23
C GLU A 50 -4.58 -15.61 -20.39
N SER A 51 -4.72 -14.86 -19.29
CA SER A 51 -4.55 -13.40 -19.29
C SER A 51 -3.11 -13.03 -19.67
N THR A 52 -2.14 -13.73 -19.11
CA THR A 52 -0.71 -13.51 -19.40
C THR A 52 -0.37 -13.85 -20.85
N GLN A 53 -0.97 -14.90 -21.42
CA GLN A 53 -0.76 -15.33 -22.80
C GLN A 53 -1.43 -14.38 -23.81
N ALA A 54 -2.65 -13.94 -23.53
CA ALA A 54 -3.32 -12.90 -24.32
C ALA A 54 -2.51 -11.60 -24.34
N LEU A 55 -1.87 -11.26 -23.21
CA LEU A 55 -0.99 -10.08 -23.12
C LEU A 55 0.30 -10.24 -23.90
N LEU A 56 0.90 -11.43 -23.89
CA LEU A 56 2.04 -11.75 -24.74
C LEU A 56 1.67 -11.60 -26.23
N GLU A 57 0.50 -12.10 -26.63
CA GLU A 57 0.02 -11.98 -28.02
C GLU A 57 -0.19 -10.51 -28.43
N LEU A 58 -0.87 -9.74 -27.57
CA LEU A 58 -1.18 -8.32 -27.83
C LEU A 58 0.06 -7.40 -27.76
N SER A 59 1.11 -7.80 -27.05
CA SER A 59 2.36 -7.03 -26.89
C SER A 59 3.46 -7.38 -27.89
N THR A 60 3.35 -8.54 -28.55
CA THR A 60 4.33 -8.98 -29.57
C THR A 60 3.84 -8.70 -31.00
N ASN A 61 2.53 -8.59 -31.21
CA ASN A 61 1.94 -8.29 -32.50
C ASN A 61 1.86 -6.76 -32.73
N SER A 62 2.69 -6.25 -33.66
CA SER A 62 2.76 -4.83 -34.03
C SER A 62 1.44 -4.24 -34.51
N GLN A 63 0.57 -5.04 -35.12
CA GLN A 63 -0.73 -4.60 -35.59
C GLN A 63 -1.72 -4.44 -34.42
N LEU A 64 -1.70 -5.37 -33.47
CA LEU A 64 -2.55 -5.30 -32.28
C LEU A 64 -2.18 -4.10 -31.40
N ILE A 65 -0.88 -3.81 -31.26
CA ILE A 65 -0.37 -2.62 -30.58
C ILE A 65 -1.01 -1.32 -31.11
N LEU A 66 -1.05 -1.15 -32.43
CA LEU A 66 -1.64 0.05 -33.04
C LEU A 66 -3.16 0.08 -32.83
N THR A 67 -3.80 -1.08 -32.96
CA THR A 67 -5.24 -1.26 -32.71
C THR A 67 -5.62 -0.88 -31.28
N VAL A 68 -4.78 -1.17 -30.29
CA VAL A 68 -5.02 -0.79 -28.88
C VAL A 68 -4.94 0.72 -28.69
N LYS A 69 -3.92 1.37 -29.24
CA LYS A 69 -3.80 2.83 -29.14
C LYS A 69 -4.97 3.53 -29.81
N ASP A 70 -5.36 3.04 -30.99
CA ASP A 70 -6.54 3.53 -31.69
C ASP A 70 -7.83 3.27 -30.90
N ALA A 71 -7.92 2.12 -30.23
CA ALA A 71 -9.04 1.81 -29.37
C ALA A 71 -9.13 2.77 -28.17
N VAL A 72 -8.03 3.05 -27.48
CA VAL A 72 -8.02 3.99 -26.35
C VAL A 72 -8.42 5.41 -26.81
N ASN A 73 -7.89 5.88 -27.94
CA ASN A 73 -8.19 7.20 -28.45
C ASN A 73 -9.62 7.32 -29.00
N ILE A 74 -10.02 6.40 -29.87
CA ILE A 74 -11.29 6.48 -30.61
C ILE A 74 -12.45 5.95 -29.77
N ILE A 75 -12.28 4.80 -29.10
CA ILE A 75 -13.38 4.18 -28.36
C ILE A 75 -13.56 4.90 -27.04
N LEU A 76 -12.52 5.00 -26.22
CA LEU A 76 -12.70 5.46 -24.85
C LEU A 76 -12.81 6.98 -24.76
N ASN A 77 -11.91 7.72 -25.42
CA ASN A 77 -11.89 9.17 -25.27
C ASN A 77 -12.98 9.88 -26.09
N GLN A 78 -13.27 9.46 -27.33
CA GLN A 78 -14.34 10.10 -28.12
C GLN A 78 -15.73 9.76 -27.57
N GLU A 79 -16.00 8.50 -27.20
CA GLU A 79 -17.28 8.13 -26.62
C GLU A 79 -17.53 8.82 -25.28
N ALA A 80 -16.51 8.86 -24.40
CA ALA A 80 -16.61 9.61 -23.15
C ALA A 80 -16.88 11.09 -23.41
N LYS A 81 -16.26 11.68 -24.43
CA LYS A 81 -16.50 13.06 -24.84
C LYS A 81 -17.91 13.29 -25.36
N GLU A 82 -18.42 12.41 -26.21
CA GLU A 82 -19.81 12.45 -26.72
C GLU A 82 -20.82 12.36 -25.58
N ARG A 83 -20.53 11.53 -24.57
CA ARG A 83 -21.35 11.36 -23.37
C ARG A 83 -21.11 12.46 -22.32
N SER A 84 -20.19 13.40 -22.54
CA SER A 84 -19.75 14.40 -21.56
C SER A 84 -19.31 13.80 -20.21
N GLN A 85 -18.63 12.66 -20.27
CA GLN A 85 -18.15 11.90 -19.12
C GLN A 85 -16.63 11.95 -19.02
N LYS A 86 -16.12 11.88 -17.78
CA LYS A 86 -14.70 11.64 -17.49
C LYS A 86 -14.51 10.25 -16.94
N LEU A 87 -13.66 9.47 -17.59
CA LEU A 87 -13.26 8.14 -17.19
C LEU A 87 -12.01 8.21 -16.33
N TRP A 88 -12.12 7.71 -15.10
CA TRP A 88 -11.00 7.58 -14.18
C TRP A 88 -10.58 6.12 -14.12
N PHE A 89 -9.34 5.87 -14.53
CA PHE A 89 -8.71 4.58 -14.45
C PHE A 89 -7.86 4.53 -13.20
N LEU A 90 -8.42 3.89 -12.17
CA LEU A 90 -7.78 3.63 -10.89
C LEU A 90 -7.10 2.25 -10.93
N TYR A 91 -5.83 2.23 -10.56
CA TYR A 91 -5.02 1.03 -10.42
C TYR A 91 -4.54 0.97 -8.98
N ASP A 92 -4.88 -0.11 -8.30
CA ASP A 92 -4.46 -0.43 -6.93
C ASP A 92 -3.98 -1.89 -6.91
N ASP A 93 -3.14 -2.25 -5.95
CA ASP A 93 -2.61 -3.62 -5.76
C ASP A 93 -1.85 -4.23 -6.97
N LEU A 94 -1.27 -3.37 -7.83
CA LEU A 94 -0.48 -3.81 -8.99
C LEU A 94 0.70 -4.73 -8.61
N ASP A 95 1.21 -4.65 -7.39
CA ASP A 95 2.26 -5.52 -6.90
C ASP A 95 1.80 -6.94 -6.54
N GLU A 96 0.53 -7.10 -6.18
CA GLU A 96 -0.10 -8.40 -5.91
C GLU A 96 -0.54 -9.09 -7.21
N ASP A 97 -1.14 -8.33 -8.13
CA ASP A 97 -1.60 -8.83 -9.44
C ASP A 97 -0.45 -9.44 -10.27
N PHE A 98 0.76 -8.88 -10.15
CA PHE A 98 1.96 -9.42 -10.78
C PHE A 98 2.78 -10.24 -9.80
N SER A 99 2.21 -11.28 -9.20
CA SER A 99 2.87 -12.13 -8.18
C SER A 99 4.27 -12.64 -8.57
N GLU A 100 4.56 -12.83 -9.86
CA GLU A 100 5.90 -13.15 -10.35
C GLU A 100 6.84 -11.93 -10.27
N ALA A 101 7.77 -11.97 -9.31
CA ALA A 101 8.90 -11.05 -9.28
C ALA A 101 9.83 -11.38 -10.47
N GLY A 102 9.81 -10.55 -11.52
CA GLY A 102 10.64 -10.81 -12.70
C GLY A 102 10.41 -9.85 -13.85
N GLU A 103 10.90 -10.26 -15.03
CA GLU A 103 10.88 -9.47 -16.25
C GLU A 103 9.46 -9.12 -16.70
N LEU A 104 8.50 -10.04 -16.56
CA LEU A 104 7.09 -9.83 -16.91
C LEU A 104 6.45 -8.66 -16.13
N ARG A 105 6.65 -8.61 -14.81
CA ARG A 105 6.17 -7.48 -13.98
C ARG A 105 6.76 -6.15 -14.45
N GLN A 106 8.07 -6.13 -14.75
CA GLN A 106 8.73 -4.92 -15.23
C GLN A 106 8.20 -4.48 -16.60
N GLN A 107 8.00 -5.42 -17.52
CA GLN A 107 7.43 -5.17 -18.85
C GLN A 107 5.98 -4.66 -18.74
N ALA A 108 5.16 -5.28 -17.89
CA ALA A 108 3.78 -4.86 -17.60
C ALA A 108 3.74 -3.42 -17.11
N LEU A 109 4.40 -3.12 -16.00
CA LEU A 109 4.38 -1.77 -15.43
C LEU A 109 4.98 -0.73 -16.40
N THR A 110 6.06 -1.09 -17.12
CA THR A 110 6.65 -0.21 -18.14
C THR A 110 5.66 0.13 -19.25
N GLY A 111 4.94 -0.86 -19.78
CA GLY A 111 3.92 -0.63 -20.79
C GLY A 111 2.77 0.24 -20.24
N LEU A 112 2.32 0.02 -19.01
CA LEU A 112 1.28 0.85 -18.40
C LEU A 112 1.69 2.34 -18.37
N PHE A 113 2.90 2.64 -17.90
CA PHE A 113 3.38 4.02 -17.90
C PHE A 113 3.59 4.59 -19.31
N GLN A 114 3.92 3.76 -20.29
CA GLN A 114 3.99 4.18 -21.70
C GLN A 114 2.62 4.49 -22.28
N LEU A 115 1.57 3.75 -21.89
CA LEU A 115 0.20 4.10 -22.25
C LEU A 115 -0.14 5.49 -21.72
N VAL A 116 0.14 5.73 -20.43
CA VAL A 116 -0.12 7.02 -19.80
C VAL A 116 0.61 8.14 -20.55
N GLN A 117 1.89 7.95 -20.89
CA GLN A 117 2.65 8.90 -21.70
C GLN A 117 2.02 9.13 -23.09
N SER A 118 1.55 8.07 -23.75
CA SER A 118 0.94 8.18 -25.07
C SER A 118 -0.39 8.94 -25.02
N CYS A 119 -1.24 8.66 -24.03
CA CYS A 119 -2.49 9.37 -23.77
C CYS A 119 -2.25 10.85 -23.48
N ASP A 120 -1.22 11.15 -22.68
CA ASP A 120 -0.81 12.52 -22.37
C ASP A 120 -0.31 13.25 -23.62
N ALA A 121 0.51 12.59 -24.45
CA ALA A 121 1.02 13.15 -25.70
C ALA A 121 -0.11 13.42 -26.71
N SER A 122 -1.11 12.53 -26.77
CA SER A 122 -2.34 12.70 -27.56
C SER A 122 -3.36 13.67 -26.94
N ARG A 123 -3.06 14.24 -25.77
CA ARG A 123 -3.90 15.21 -25.05
C ARG A 123 -5.33 14.70 -24.81
N LEU A 124 -5.47 13.42 -24.47
CA LEU A 124 -6.79 12.85 -24.14
C LEU A 124 -7.32 13.54 -22.87
N THR A 125 -8.45 14.24 -22.98
CA THR A 125 -9.00 15.06 -21.88
C THR A 125 -9.99 14.31 -21.00
N GLU A 126 -10.67 13.31 -21.57
CA GLU A 126 -11.74 12.59 -20.89
C GLU A 126 -11.24 11.34 -20.16
N ILE A 127 -9.97 10.98 -20.34
CA ILE A 127 -9.34 9.84 -19.66
C ILE A 127 -8.34 10.35 -18.63
N ARG A 128 -8.42 9.85 -17.40
CA ARG A 128 -7.51 10.19 -16.30
C ARG A 128 -7.01 8.93 -15.60
N PHE A 129 -5.71 8.85 -15.37
CA PHE A 129 -5.08 7.71 -14.69
C PHE A 129 -4.77 8.06 -13.24
N LYS A 130 -5.03 7.13 -12.33
CA LYS A 130 -4.62 7.15 -10.92
C LYS A 130 -3.98 5.81 -10.60
N ILE A 131 -2.67 5.80 -10.48
CA ILE A 131 -1.89 4.58 -10.30
C ILE A 131 -1.30 4.60 -8.90
N PHE A 132 -1.69 3.64 -8.07
CA PHE A 132 -1.08 3.34 -6.78
C PHE A 132 -0.02 2.27 -7.03
N LEU A 133 1.22 2.58 -6.66
CA LEU A 133 2.35 1.69 -6.85
C LEU A 133 3.31 1.87 -5.69
N ARG A 134 3.84 0.76 -5.18
CA ARG A 134 4.86 0.81 -4.14
C ARG A 134 6.11 1.53 -4.63
N GLU A 135 6.69 2.34 -3.74
CA GLU A 135 7.87 3.15 -4.03
C GLU A 135 9.08 2.31 -4.44
N ASP A 136 9.30 1.15 -3.81
CA ASP A 136 10.41 0.25 -4.13
C ASP A 136 10.29 -0.35 -5.54
N ILE A 137 9.06 -0.65 -5.97
CA ILE A 137 8.78 -1.11 -7.34
C ILE A 137 9.00 0.04 -8.32
N TRP A 138 8.41 1.21 -8.06
CA TRP A 138 8.62 2.41 -8.89
C TRP A 138 10.11 2.70 -9.08
N ASN A 139 10.90 2.66 -8.01
CA ASN A 139 12.34 2.94 -8.06
C ASN A 139 13.13 1.91 -8.90
N ARG A 140 12.71 0.64 -8.91
CA ARG A 140 13.33 -0.42 -9.72
C ARG A 140 12.94 -0.38 -11.19
N LEU A 141 11.82 0.25 -11.56
CA LEU A 141 11.40 0.36 -12.96
C LEU A 141 12.36 1.23 -13.76
N SER A 142 12.78 0.72 -14.93
CA SER A 142 13.65 1.40 -15.87
C SER A 142 12.99 1.45 -17.24
N PHE A 143 12.65 2.65 -17.70
CA PHE A 143 12.08 2.88 -19.02
C PHE A 143 12.37 4.32 -19.48
N ASP A 144 12.43 4.52 -20.80
CA ASP A 144 12.68 5.84 -21.38
C ASP A 144 11.62 6.84 -20.92
N ASN A 145 12.04 8.10 -20.74
CA ASN A 145 11.14 9.20 -20.36
C ASN A 145 10.45 9.03 -18.99
N LYS A 146 10.96 8.17 -18.10
CA LYS A 146 10.46 8.06 -16.70
C LYS A 146 10.39 9.41 -15.97
N SER A 147 11.31 10.33 -16.29
CA SER A 147 11.33 11.71 -15.77
C SER A 147 10.10 12.56 -16.14
N HIS A 148 9.31 12.18 -17.14
CA HIS A 148 8.05 12.88 -17.46
C HIS A 148 6.99 12.73 -16.37
N PHE A 149 7.15 11.75 -15.48
CA PHE A 149 6.28 11.56 -14.32
C PHE A 149 6.73 12.36 -13.10
N THR A 150 7.96 12.90 -13.11
CA THR A 150 8.46 13.71 -12.00
C THR A 150 7.58 14.93 -11.78
N GLY A 151 7.08 15.11 -10.56
CA GLY A 151 6.17 16.21 -10.20
C GLY A 151 4.71 15.94 -10.54
N ARG A 152 4.39 14.73 -11.01
CA ARG A 152 3.03 14.20 -11.17
C ARG A 152 2.75 13.03 -10.22
N ASP A 153 3.77 12.62 -9.48
CA ASP A 153 3.71 11.63 -8.41
C ASP A 153 3.43 12.29 -7.06
N ILE A 154 2.76 11.54 -6.18
CA ILE A 154 2.52 11.93 -4.78
C ILE A 154 2.92 10.73 -3.94
N ILE A 155 3.89 10.91 -3.04
CA ILE A 155 4.28 9.86 -2.10
C ILE A 155 3.28 9.87 -0.93
N LEU A 156 2.57 8.76 -0.76
CA LEU A 156 1.65 8.57 0.36
C LEU A 156 2.45 8.15 1.59
N GLN A 157 2.57 9.05 2.57
CA GLN A 157 3.32 8.82 3.79
C GLN A 157 2.46 9.08 5.02
N TRP A 158 2.58 8.20 6.01
CA TRP A 158 1.97 8.40 7.32
C TRP A 158 2.88 9.26 8.17
N ASN A 159 2.40 10.46 8.51
CA ASN A 159 3.05 11.30 9.50
C ASN A 159 2.45 11.04 10.90
N GLN A 160 2.96 11.75 11.89
CA GLN A 160 2.51 11.61 13.28
C GLN A 160 1.03 11.98 13.46
N ILE A 161 0.52 13.02 12.78
CA ILE A 161 -0.87 13.45 12.95
C ILE A 161 -1.85 12.42 12.37
N ASP A 162 -1.56 11.86 11.19
CA ASP A 162 -2.37 10.81 10.56
C ASP A 162 -2.42 9.56 11.42
N PHE A 163 -1.31 9.26 12.08
CA PHE A 163 -1.22 8.16 13.03
C PHE A 163 -2.13 8.36 14.26
N LEU A 164 -2.19 9.57 14.81
CA LEU A 164 -3.12 9.90 15.90
C LEU A 164 -4.58 9.85 15.44
N ARG A 165 -4.87 10.37 14.24
CA ARG A 165 -6.22 10.27 13.64
C ARG A 165 -6.66 8.82 13.52
N LEU A 166 -5.77 7.93 13.05
CA LEU A 166 -6.06 6.51 12.95
C LEU A 166 -6.29 5.87 14.33
N ALA A 167 -5.44 6.18 15.32
CA ALA A 167 -5.61 5.68 16.69
C ALA A 167 -6.97 6.10 17.27
N LEU A 168 -7.34 7.37 17.11
CA LEU A 168 -8.60 7.90 17.62
C LEU A 168 -9.79 7.25 16.90
N ARG A 169 -9.75 7.17 15.56
CA ARG A 169 -10.79 6.48 14.75
C ARG A 169 -11.04 5.05 15.19
N GLN A 170 -9.98 4.31 15.54
CA GLN A 170 -10.13 2.94 16.04
C GLN A 170 -10.73 2.91 17.44
N ALA A 171 -10.32 3.82 18.32
CA ALA A 171 -10.78 3.84 19.71
C ALA A 171 -12.25 4.28 19.83
N ILE A 172 -12.69 5.28 19.07
CA ILE A 172 -14.07 5.81 19.10
C ILE A 172 -15.11 4.87 18.46
N GLN A 173 -14.68 3.76 17.85
CA GLN A 173 -15.61 2.67 17.50
C GLN A 173 -16.36 2.15 18.73
N SER A 174 -15.78 2.31 19.93
CA SER A 174 -16.52 2.14 21.19
C SER A 174 -17.30 3.41 21.50
N GLN A 175 -18.64 3.31 21.52
CA GLN A 175 -19.51 4.44 21.88
C GLN A 175 -19.21 4.98 23.29
N ASN A 176 -18.85 4.11 24.24
CA ASN A 176 -18.45 4.54 25.59
C ASN A 176 -17.18 5.39 25.57
N PHE A 177 -16.18 4.97 24.79
CA PHE A 177 -14.96 5.77 24.64
C PHE A 177 -15.23 7.08 23.91
N LYS A 178 -16.04 7.05 22.85
CA LYS A 178 -16.47 8.25 22.13
C LYS A 178 -17.12 9.26 23.08
N ASN A 179 -18.09 8.83 23.89
CA ASN A 179 -18.76 9.69 24.88
C ASN A 179 -17.78 10.30 25.90
N LEU A 180 -16.75 9.55 26.31
CA LEU A 180 -15.70 10.08 27.21
C LEU A 180 -14.85 11.14 26.51
N VAL A 181 -14.47 10.93 25.25
CA VAL A 181 -13.72 11.92 24.48
C VAL A 181 -14.57 13.16 24.22
N ASP A 182 -15.86 13.01 23.89
CA ASP A 182 -16.78 14.13 23.64
C ASP A 182 -16.88 15.09 24.85
N GLN A 183 -16.70 14.59 26.07
CA GLN A 183 -16.68 15.40 27.29
C GLN A 183 -15.38 16.22 27.48
N VAL A 184 -14.27 15.77 26.91
CA VAL A 184 -12.92 16.33 27.17
C VAL A 184 -12.34 17.06 25.95
N SER A 185 -12.68 16.59 24.75
CA SER A 185 -12.20 17.08 23.45
C SER A 185 -13.21 16.77 22.34
N PRO A 186 -14.39 17.42 22.32
CA PRO A 186 -15.44 17.17 21.32
C PRO A 186 -14.99 17.49 19.88
N VAL A 187 -14.19 18.55 19.72
CA VAL A 187 -13.64 18.98 18.42
C VAL A 187 -12.81 17.88 17.76
N ALA A 188 -12.08 17.09 18.55
CA ALA A 188 -11.26 16.00 18.02
C ALA A 188 -12.12 14.90 17.38
N VAL A 189 -13.35 14.67 17.84
CA VAL A 189 -14.24 13.61 17.33
C VAL A 189 -15.07 14.09 16.14
N GLU A 190 -15.63 15.29 16.22
CA GLU A 190 -16.45 15.87 15.16
C GLU A 190 -15.63 16.20 13.90
N SER A 191 -14.34 16.49 14.07
CA SER A 191 -13.48 17.06 13.03
C SER A 191 -12.10 16.39 12.97
N ILE A 192 -12.02 15.06 13.14
CA ILE A 192 -10.76 14.28 13.18
C ILE A 192 -9.78 14.66 12.05
N ASP A 193 -10.28 14.87 10.83
CA ASP A 193 -9.45 15.15 9.64
C ASP A 193 -8.79 16.53 9.65
N ILE A 194 -9.35 17.49 10.37
CA ILE A 194 -8.81 18.86 10.47
C ILE A 194 -8.28 19.18 11.87
N ALA A 195 -8.58 18.34 12.87
CA ALA A 195 -8.07 18.47 14.23
C ALA A 195 -6.54 18.50 14.22
N ASN A 196 -5.98 19.36 15.07
CA ASN A 196 -4.54 19.52 15.21
C ASN A 196 -3.95 18.41 16.11
N GLU A 197 -2.61 18.32 16.14
CA GLU A 197 -1.92 17.27 16.90
C GLU A 197 -2.23 17.33 18.41
N GLU A 198 -2.37 18.52 18.99
CA GLU A 198 -2.62 18.69 20.43
C GLU A 198 -4.02 18.22 20.82
N GLU A 199 -5.03 18.52 20.00
CA GLU A 199 -6.41 18.07 20.19
C GLU A 199 -6.49 16.54 20.15
N LEU A 200 -5.87 15.92 19.14
CA LEU A 200 -5.83 14.47 18.98
C LEU A 200 -5.05 13.80 20.11
N ASP A 201 -3.91 14.37 20.52
CA ASP A 201 -3.10 13.87 21.62
C ASP A 201 -3.89 13.89 22.93
N LYS A 202 -4.55 15.03 23.23
CA LYS A 202 -5.41 15.21 24.42
C LYS A 202 -6.55 14.21 24.45
N ALA A 203 -7.23 13.97 23.33
CA ALA A 203 -8.28 12.96 23.22
C ALA A 203 -7.75 11.55 23.55
N LEU A 204 -6.55 11.22 23.06
CA LEU A 204 -5.91 9.93 23.25
C LEU A 204 -5.24 9.76 24.62
N GLU A 205 -5.05 10.83 25.40
CA GLU A 205 -4.57 10.71 26.79
C GLU A 205 -5.53 9.88 27.64
N LEU A 206 -6.84 9.93 27.39
CA LEU A 206 -7.82 9.05 28.05
C LEU A 206 -7.56 7.56 27.76
N LEU A 207 -7.07 7.27 26.55
CA LEU A 207 -6.76 5.92 26.12
C LEU A 207 -5.46 5.43 26.76
N TRP A 208 -4.36 6.15 26.62
CA TRP A 208 -3.01 5.63 26.93
C TRP A 208 -2.20 6.46 27.93
N GLY A 209 -2.77 7.56 28.41
CA GLY A 209 -2.17 8.54 29.32
C GLY A 209 -1.21 9.51 28.63
N SER A 210 -0.98 10.67 29.25
CA SER A 210 -0.08 11.71 28.71
C SER A 210 1.36 11.23 28.53
N ARG A 211 1.92 10.52 29.53
CA ARG A 211 3.33 10.12 29.56
C ARG A 211 3.54 8.64 29.89
N ARG A 212 4.62 8.07 29.33
CA ARG A 212 5.03 6.66 29.52
C ARG A 212 5.41 6.34 30.97
N ARG A 213 6.01 7.30 31.67
CA ARG A 213 6.44 7.20 33.08
C ARG A 213 6.06 8.48 33.81
N GLY A 214 6.11 8.46 35.15
CA GLY A 214 5.93 9.67 35.95
C GLY A 214 7.06 10.68 35.72
N GLY A 215 6.72 11.97 35.83
CA GLY A 215 7.66 13.09 35.76
C GLY A 215 7.72 13.78 34.38
N ASN A 216 8.01 15.08 34.40
CA ASN A 216 7.93 15.96 33.23
C ASN A 216 8.93 15.61 32.10
N ARG A 217 10.00 14.88 32.42
CA ARG A 217 11.03 14.45 31.45
C ARG A 217 10.63 13.19 30.67
N ALA A 218 9.57 12.49 31.07
CA ALA A 218 9.13 11.30 30.35
C ALA A 218 8.59 11.66 28.96
N LYS A 219 8.80 10.79 27.96
CA LYS A 219 8.21 10.96 26.63
C LYS A 219 6.68 10.86 26.69
N LYS A 220 6.01 11.67 25.85
CA LYS A 220 4.58 11.51 25.57
C LYS A 220 4.30 10.11 25.01
N VAL A 221 3.14 9.55 25.34
CA VAL A 221 2.80 8.19 24.88
C VAL A 221 2.56 8.17 23.38
N SER A 222 1.83 9.14 22.83
CA SER A 222 1.66 9.37 21.38
C SER A 222 2.97 9.30 20.61
N ARG A 223 3.94 10.13 21.03
CA ARG A 223 5.28 10.15 20.43
C ARG A 223 6.02 8.81 20.58
N TRP A 224 5.90 8.16 21.73
CA TRP A 224 6.51 6.85 21.94
C TRP A 224 5.88 5.77 21.03
N VAL A 225 4.57 5.76 20.85
CA VAL A 225 3.89 4.80 19.97
C VAL A 225 4.33 5.03 18.52
N TYR A 226 4.33 6.28 18.05
CA TYR A 226 4.79 6.64 16.71
C TYR A 226 6.25 6.19 16.48
N GLU A 227 7.20 6.64 17.32
CA GLU A 227 8.62 6.28 17.20
C GLU A 227 8.90 4.78 17.27
N ARG A 228 8.02 3.98 17.87
CA ARG A 228 8.18 2.52 17.98
C ARG A 228 7.61 1.74 16.79
N LEU A 229 6.75 2.38 16.02
CA LEU A 229 6.11 1.83 14.83
C LEU A 229 6.65 2.44 13.54
N THR A 230 7.56 3.40 13.66
CA THR A 230 8.41 3.91 12.58
C THR A 230 9.73 3.13 12.56
N ASP A 231 10.14 2.68 11.37
CA ASP A 231 11.42 2.03 11.18
C ASP A 231 12.59 3.03 11.02
N SER A 232 13.79 2.52 10.77
CA SER A 232 14.99 3.35 10.60
C SER A 232 14.99 4.19 9.32
N SER A 233 14.17 3.86 8.34
CA SER A 233 13.96 4.65 7.11
C SER A 233 12.95 5.77 7.29
N GLY A 234 12.26 5.83 8.43
CA GLY A 234 11.18 6.79 8.66
C GLY A 234 9.81 6.30 8.17
N THR A 235 9.71 5.05 7.71
CA THR A 235 8.44 4.46 7.27
C THR A 235 7.66 3.99 8.49
N THR A 236 6.42 4.46 8.60
CA THR A 236 5.51 4.10 9.69
C THR A 236 4.47 3.10 9.20
N PHE A 237 4.16 2.09 10.02
CA PHE A 237 3.27 0.99 9.65
C PHE A 237 1.91 1.09 10.39
N PRO A 238 0.83 1.57 9.74
CA PRO A 238 -0.47 1.77 10.38
C PRO A 238 -1.15 0.48 10.82
N ARG A 239 -0.91 -0.62 10.09
CA ARG A 239 -1.42 -1.95 10.48
C ARG A 239 -0.84 -2.39 11.83
N SER A 240 0.44 -2.09 12.07
CA SER A 240 1.12 -2.38 13.34
C SER A 240 0.53 -1.60 14.51
N LEU A 241 0.01 -0.38 14.30
CA LEU A 241 -0.76 0.35 15.32
C LEU A 241 -2.00 -0.41 15.73
N SER A 242 -2.76 -0.90 14.75
CA SER A 242 -4.00 -1.63 14.99
C SER A 242 -3.75 -2.91 15.78
N ILE A 243 -2.67 -3.64 15.45
CA ILE A 243 -2.23 -4.82 16.19
C ILE A 243 -1.78 -4.45 17.60
N LEU A 244 -1.04 -3.35 17.76
CA LEU A 244 -0.60 -2.87 19.06
C LEU A 244 -1.78 -2.54 19.97
N LEU A 245 -2.75 -1.76 19.50
CA LEU A 245 -3.92 -1.36 20.29
C LEU A 245 -4.81 -2.56 20.62
N LYS A 246 -5.04 -3.46 19.66
CA LYS A 246 -5.78 -4.70 19.90
C LYS A 246 -5.07 -5.57 20.94
N GLY A 247 -3.77 -5.76 20.78
CA GLY A 247 -2.94 -6.54 21.69
C GLY A 247 -2.89 -5.96 23.11
N ALA A 248 -2.81 -4.64 23.22
CA ALA A 248 -2.87 -3.92 24.50
C ALA A 248 -4.23 -4.06 25.17
N LYS A 249 -5.33 -3.94 24.42
CA LYS A 249 -6.69 -4.17 24.94
C LYS A 249 -6.85 -5.59 25.49
N GLU A 250 -6.43 -6.59 24.74
CA GLU A 250 -6.51 -8.00 25.15
C GLU A 250 -5.68 -8.29 26.42
N GLN A 251 -4.49 -7.71 26.51
CA GLN A 251 -3.66 -7.81 27.72
C GLN A 251 -4.39 -7.21 28.92
N GLU A 252 -4.99 -6.03 28.74
CA GLU A 252 -5.65 -5.34 29.83
C GLU A 252 -6.89 -6.08 30.35
N LEU A 253 -7.68 -6.66 29.46
CA LEU A 253 -8.82 -7.52 29.83
C LEU A 253 -8.36 -8.79 30.55
N THR A 254 -7.21 -9.34 30.18
CA THR A 254 -6.64 -10.53 30.84
C THR A 254 -6.16 -10.20 32.25
N ASP A 255 -5.55 -9.03 32.45
CA ASP A 255 -4.99 -8.60 33.73
C ASP A 255 -6.07 -8.16 34.72
N GLN A 256 -7.18 -7.58 34.24
CA GLN A 256 -8.38 -7.29 35.05
C GLN A 256 -8.93 -8.54 35.76
N GLY A 257 -8.82 -9.72 35.14
CA GLY A 257 -9.31 -10.98 35.71
C GLY A 257 -8.38 -11.63 36.75
N LYS A 258 -7.14 -11.15 36.93
CA LYS A 258 -6.09 -11.89 37.66
C LYS A 258 -5.62 -11.28 38.98
N SER A 259 -5.87 -10.01 39.27
CA SER A 259 -5.43 -9.44 40.56
C SER A 259 -6.07 -8.08 40.86
N SER A 260 -6.18 -7.79 42.16
CA SER A 260 -6.43 -6.51 42.85
C SER A 260 -5.40 -5.42 42.51
N THR A 261 -5.10 -5.26 41.22
CA THR A 261 -4.18 -4.26 40.70
C THR A 261 -4.91 -2.93 40.75
N LYS A 262 -4.34 -1.97 41.47
CA LYS A 262 -4.84 -0.60 41.59
C LYS A 262 -5.07 -0.04 40.18
N ILE A 263 -6.31 -0.10 39.69
CA ILE A 263 -6.71 0.43 38.39
C ILE A 263 -6.27 1.89 38.41
N ARG A 264 -5.30 2.26 37.57
CA ARG A 264 -4.94 3.67 37.42
C ARG A 264 -6.05 4.28 36.59
N THR A 265 -7.02 4.88 37.28
CA THR A 265 -8.24 5.48 36.72
C THR A 265 -7.98 6.59 35.68
N GLU A 266 -6.74 7.03 35.55
CA GLU A 266 -6.31 8.08 34.62
C GLU A 266 -6.17 7.62 33.16
N ARG A 267 -6.09 6.32 32.87
CA ARG A 267 -5.94 5.79 31.50
C ARG A 267 -6.55 4.40 31.33
N LEU A 268 -7.05 4.09 30.14
CA LEU A 268 -7.62 2.77 29.82
C LEU A 268 -6.55 1.70 29.55
N LEU A 269 -5.48 2.05 28.85
CA LEU A 269 -4.37 1.15 28.50
C LEU A 269 -3.15 1.48 29.35
N GLN A 270 -2.72 0.53 30.18
CA GLN A 270 -1.53 0.68 30.99
C GLN A 270 -0.26 0.54 30.15
N GLY A 271 0.84 1.11 30.66
CA GLY A 271 2.14 1.06 29.97
C GLY A 271 2.64 -0.36 29.68
N LYS A 272 2.35 -1.32 30.58
CA LYS A 272 2.66 -2.75 30.39
C LYS A 272 1.83 -3.38 29.27
N SER A 273 0.56 -3.03 29.19
CA SER A 273 -0.35 -3.50 28.13
C SER A 273 0.06 -2.98 26.76
N LEU A 274 0.48 -1.70 26.68
CA LEU A 274 1.08 -1.14 25.46
C LEU A 274 2.39 -1.82 25.07
N GLU A 275 3.22 -2.25 26.03
CA GLU A 275 4.44 -3.04 25.74
C GLU A 275 4.11 -4.44 25.21
N SER A 276 3.09 -5.09 25.78
CA SER A 276 2.57 -6.38 25.28
C SER A 276 2.02 -6.24 23.85
N GLY A 277 1.22 -5.21 23.60
CA GLY A 277 0.72 -4.88 22.27
C GLY A 277 1.84 -4.60 21.27
N LEU A 278 2.85 -3.82 21.66
CA LEU A 278 4.01 -3.55 20.81
C LEU A 278 4.77 -4.83 20.46
N ARG A 279 4.91 -5.77 21.41
CA ARG A 279 5.51 -7.06 21.15
C ARG A 279 4.72 -7.85 20.10
N LYS A 280 3.39 -7.94 20.22
CA LYS A 280 2.52 -8.59 19.23
C LYS A 280 2.66 -7.94 17.84
N ALA A 281 2.68 -6.62 17.77
CA ALA A 281 2.88 -5.89 16.52
C ALA A 281 4.27 -6.17 15.90
N SER A 282 5.31 -6.22 16.73
CA SER A 282 6.66 -6.57 16.29
C SER A 282 6.76 -8.00 15.78
N GLU A 283 6.12 -8.96 16.44
CA GLU A 283 6.08 -10.36 16.03
C GLU A 283 5.40 -10.50 14.67
N LYS A 284 4.21 -9.89 14.49
CA LYS A 284 3.50 -9.92 13.21
C LYS A 284 4.32 -9.27 12.08
N ARG A 285 5.00 -8.16 12.35
CA ARG A 285 5.87 -7.53 11.35
C ARG A 285 7.05 -8.41 10.94
N CYS A 286 7.61 -9.18 11.89
CA CYS A 286 8.66 -10.14 11.56
C CYS A 286 8.13 -11.29 10.69
N GLU A 287 6.89 -11.73 10.89
CA GLU A 287 6.23 -12.73 10.02
C GLU A 287 6.03 -12.17 8.61
N GLU A 288 5.46 -10.97 8.47
CA GLU A 288 5.24 -10.31 7.18
C GLU A 288 6.55 -10.15 6.39
N ILE A 289 7.65 -9.77 7.05
CA ILE A 289 8.96 -9.64 6.39
C ILE A 289 9.48 -11.01 5.90
N LYS A 290 9.18 -12.10 6.62
CA LYS A 290 9.56 -13.46 6.19
C LYS A 290 8.72 -13.93 5.01
N GLU A 291 7.44 -13.57 4.98
CA GLU A 291 6.55 -13.80 3.84
C GLU A 291 7.02 -13.03 2.60
N GLU A 292 7.44 -11.77 2.77
CA GLU A 292 7.92 -10.91 1.68
C GLU A 292 9.30 -11.35 1.15
N TYR A 293 10.17 -11.87 2.02
CA TYR A 293 11.53 -12.29 1.66
C TYR A 293 11.84 -13.73 2.09
N PRO A 294 11.23 -14.75 1.45
CA PRO A 294 11.42 -16.16 1.85
C PRO A 294 12.89 -16.61 1.77
N TYR A 295 13.66 -16.07 0.82
CA TYR A 295 15.08 -16.38 0.67
C TYR A 295 15.95 -15.86 1.84
N LEU A 296 15.46 -14.91 2.63
CA LEU A 296 16.14 -14.37 3.82
C LEU A 296 15.77 -15.10 5.12
N ILE A 297 14.88 -16.11 5.10
CA ILE A 297 14.42 -16.80 6.32
C ILE A 297 15.60 -17.35 7.14
N ASN A 298 16.56 -18.01 6.49
CA ASN A 298 17.75 -18.55 7.15
C ASN A 298 18.58 -17.46 7.82
N PHE A 299 18.71 -16.30 7.16
CA PHE A 299 19.39 -15.14 7.72
C PHE A 299 18.65 -14.64 8.97
N PHE A 300 17.32 -14.44 8.90
CA PHE A 300 16.53 -13.99 10.03
C PHE A 300 16.57 -14.95 11.21
N ASP A 301 16.51 -16.25 10.96
CA ASP A 301 16.60 -17.26 12.01
C ASP A 301 17.99 -17.28 12.66
N SER A 302 19.06 -16.99 11.91
CA SER A 302 20.40 -16.81 12.46
C SER A 302 20.52 -15.63 13.45
N LEU A 303 19.58 -14.68 13.40
CA LEU A 303 19.56 -13.51 14.30
C LEU A 303 18.82 -13.78 15.61
N LYS A 304 18.05 -14.86 15.73
CA LYS A 304 17.32 -15.19 16.96
C LYS A 304 18.28 -15.31 18.15
N GLY A 305 17.91 -14.68 19.27
CA GLY A 305 18.72 -14.66 20.49
C GLY A 305 20.00 -13.81 20.42
N LYS A 306 20.32 -13.18 19.28
CA LYS A 306 21.45 -12.24 19.19
C LYS A 306 21.00 -10.84 19.61
N SER A 307 21.81 -10.18 20.45
CA SER A 307 21.57 -8.78 20.84
C SER A 307 21.80 -7.83 19.66
N ALA A 308 20.83 -6.93 19.42
CA ALA A 308 20.89 -5.90 18.39
C ALA A 308 22.07 -4.91 18.55
N PHE A 309 22.68 -4.84 19.74
CA PHE A 309 23.74 -3.88 20.05
C PHE A 309 25.14 -4.27 19.59
N ASN A 310 25.33 -5.47 19.02
CA ASN A 310 26.65 -5.90 18.56
C ASN A 310 26.83 -5.64 17.05
N LYS A 311 26.96 -4.34 16.69
CA LYS A 311 27.09 -3.85 15.29
C LYS A 311 28.08 -4.64 14.43
N ARG A 312 29.21 -5.09 15.00
CA ARG A 312 30.27 -5.84 14.30
C ARG A 312 29.85 -7.26 13.89
N ARG A 313 28.95 -7.88 14.63
CA ARG A 313 28.51 -9.27 14.41
C ARG A 313 27.35 -9.35 13.41
N ILE A 314 26.50 -8.32 13.37
CA ILE A 314 25.42 -8.20 12.38
C ILE A 314 26.00 -7.96 10.98
N THR A 315 26.98 -7.04 10.87
CA THR A 315 27.67 -6.77 9.59
C THR A 315 28.42 -7.98 9.04
N ARG A 316 29.04 -8.81 9.91
CA ARG A 316 29.70 -10.04 9.48
C ARG A 316 28.69 -11.09 8.96
N ASN A 317 27.56 -11.30 9.64
CA ASN A 317 26.52 -12.22 9.16
C ASN A 317 25.88 -11.73 7.84
N MET A 318 25.68 -10.41 7.68
CA MET A 318 25.21 -9.80 6.43
C MET A 318 26.18 -10.05 5.27
N ALA A 319 27.49 -9.91 5.53
CA ALA A 319 28.55 -10.14 4.54
C ALA A 319 28.72 -11.62 4.18
N GLU A 320 28.54 -12.54 5.14
CA GLU A 320 28.57 -13.98 4.89
C GLU A 320 27.34 -14.43 4.08
N PHE A 321 26.15 -13.91 4.40
CA PHE A 321 24.93 -14.20 3.65
C PHE A 321 24.95 -13.67 2.21
N THR A 322 25.50 -12.46 1.98
CA THR A 322 25.68 -11.94 0.62
C THR A 322 26.66 -12.79 -0.18
N ARG A 323 27.75 -13.28 0.44
CA ARG A 323 28.70 -14.19 -0.22
C ARG A 323 28.10 -15.55 -0.57
N GLU A 324 27.19 -16.09 0.25
CA GLU A 324 26.47 -17.33 -0.07
C GLU A 324 25.40 -17.14 -1.13
N SER A 325 24.70 -16.01 -1.12
CA SER A 325 23.65 -15.69 -2.09
C SER A 325 24.23 -15.41 -3.48
N SER A 326 25.37 -14.71 -3.57
CA SER A 326 26.09 -14.48 -4.84
C SER A 326 26.74 -15.73 -5.45
N ARG A 327 26.79 -16.86 -4.72
CA ARG A 327 27.24 -18.15 -5.26
C ARG A 327 26.10 -19.00 -5.84
N LYS A 328 24.85 -18.58 -5.65
CA LYS A 328 23.64 -19.29 -6.09
C LYS A 328 22.90 -18.60 -7.26
N PHE A 329 23.44 -17.50 -7.78
CA PHE A 329 22.96 -16.80 -8.97
C PHE A 329 24.02 -16.82 -10.06
#